data_AF-A0A4R8LGU0-F1
#
_entry.id   AF-A0A4R8LGU0-F1
#
_cell.length_a   1.000
_cell.length_b   1.000
_cell.length_c   1.000
_cell.angle_alpha   90.00
_cell.angle_beta   90.00
_cell.angle_gamma   90.00
#
_symmetry.space_group_name_H-M   'P 1'
#
loop_
_entity.id
_entity.type
_entity.pdbx_description
1 polymer ?
#
loop_
_entity_poly.entity_id
_entity_poly.type
_entity_poly.pdbx_seq_one_letter_code
_entity_poly.pdbx_strand_id
1 'polypeptide(L)'
;MVPQFNALKLLPTVNEVNAQMNDELHRRYAQGENITAQDWMAFYDMYPSEKPQIVDIPAWNMATSNDHLWELWGGIPFHEDGIERDRLAVCLLYSMGLRHFVELLPEQSRDALRRVLDEADDQ
;
A
#
# COMPACT_ATOMS: atom_id res chain seq x y z
N MET A 1 18.06 49.79 -15.36
CA MET A 1 17.41 48.61 -15.96
C MET A 1 17.57 47.48 -14.95
N VAL A 2 16.51 47.15 -14.20
CA VAL A 2 16.55 46.12 -13.15
C VAL A 2 16.12 44.81 -13.79
N PRO A 3 16.89 43.70 -13.69
CA PRO A 3 16.41 42.42 -14.21
C PRO A 3 15.23 41.96 -13.36
N GLN A 4 14.07 41.75 -14.00
CA GLN A 4 12.97 41.02 -13.40
C GLN A 4 13.42 39.57 -13.22
N PHE A 5 13.73 39.18 -11.97
CA PHE A 5 13.88 37.79 -11.61
C PHE A 5 12.50 37.14 -11.71
N ASN A 6 12.29 36.36 -12.77
CA ASN A 6 11.20 35.41 -12.84
C ASN A 6 11.32 34.46 -11.65
N ALA A 7 10.35 34.53 -10.72
CA ALA A 7 10.15 33.50 -9.72
C ALA A 7 9.72 32.23 -10.46
N LEU A 8 10.68 31.40 -10.86
CA LEU A 8 10.42 30.01 -11.16
C LEU A 8 9.82 29.43 -9.87
N LYS A 9 8.50 29.19 -9.84
CA LYS A 9 7.92 28.31 -8.82
C LYS A 9 8.60 26.96 -9.03
N LEU A 10 9.56 26.63 -8.16
CA LEU A 10 10.16 25.31 -8.11
C LEU A 10 9.02 24.33 -7.87
N LEU A 11 8.77 23.46 -8.85
CA LEU A 11 7.85 22.35 -8.66
C LEU A 11 8.44 21.44 -7.59
N PRO A 12 7.63 20.96 -6.63
CA PRO A 12 8.12 20.07 -5.59
C PRO A 12 8.73 18.83 -6.23
N THR A 13 9.82 18.35 -5.64
CA THR A 13 10.44 17.09 -6.02
C THR A 13 9.48 15.93 -5.74
N VAL A 14 9.67 14.78 -6.42
CA VAL A 14 8.86 13.57 -6.18
C VAL A 14 8.87 13.17 -4.69
N ASN A 15 10.01 13.34 -4.03
CA ASN A 15 10.14 13.06 -2.60
C ASN A 15 9.31 14.01 -1.72
N GLU A 16 9.25 15.30 -2.09
CA GLU A 16 8.43 16.29 -1.36
C GLU A 16 6.94 16.08 -1.59
N VAL A 17 6.54 15.69 -2.81
CA VAL A 17 5.16 15.30 -3.11
C VAL A 17 4.78 14.07 -2.30
N ASN A 18 5.60 13.03 -2.30
CA ASN A 18 5.35 11.80 -1.53
C ASN A 18 5.23 12.09 -0.04
N ALA A 19 6.09 12.94 0.53
CA ALA A 19 6.03 13.31 1.95
C ALA A 19 4.75 14.11 2.29
N GLN A 20 4.43 15.14 1.51
CA GLN A 20 3.23 15.98 1.74
C GLN A 20 1.94 15.17 1.65
N MET A 21 1.90 14.26 0.69
CA MET A 21 0.72 13.49 0.36
C MET A 21 0.62 12.29 1.34
N ASN A 22 1.74 11.82 1.91
CA ASN A 22 1.76 10.88 3.04
C ASN A 22 1.20 11.52 4.32
N ASP A 23 1.61 12.75 4.61
CA ASP A 23 1.08 13.53 5.72
C ASP A 23 -0.43 13.78 5.56
N GLU A 24 -0.92 13.91 4.32
CA GLU A 24 -2.35 14.04 4.02
C GLU A 24 -3.12 12.77 4.39
N LEU A 25 -2.65 11.59 3.97
CA LEU A 25 -3.34 10.34 4.28
C LEU A 25 -3.31 10.03 5.78
N HIS A 26 -2.19 10.29 6.46
CA HIS A 26 -2.14 10.19 7.93
C HIS A 26 -3.09 11.16 8.62
N ARG A 27 -3.21 12.39 8.11
CA ARG A 27 -4.14 13.38 8.67
C ARG A 27 -5.59 12.95 8.50
N ARG A 28 -5.96 12.49 7.32
CA ARG A 28 -7.31 11.99 7.01
C ARG A 28 -7.66 10.78 7.88
N TYR A 29 -6.73 9.85 8.05
CA TYR A 29 -6.88 8.71 8.96
C TYR A 29 -7.06 9.17 10.42
N ALA A 30 -6.23 10.11 10.89
CA ALA A 30 -6.35 10.67 12.24
C ALA A 30 -7.65 11.47 12.45
N GLN A 31 -8.29 11.95 11.38
CA GLN A 31 -9.59 12.61 11.39
C GLN A 31 -10.77 11.62 11.38
N GLY A 32 -10.50 10.31 11.39
CA GLY A 32 -11.51 9.26 11.38
C GLY A 32 -12.11 8.98 10.00
N GLU A 33 -11.46 9.46 8.92
CA GLU A 33 -11.84 9.02 7.58
C GLU A 33 -11.49 7.55 7.38
N ASN A 34 -12.40 6.81 6.77
CA ASN A 34 -12.18 5.40 6.43
C ASN A 34 -11.29 5.32 5.18
N ILE A 35 -9.97 5.33 5.38
CA ILE A 35 -9.00 5.13 4.30
C ILE A 35 -8.75 3.63 4.13
N THR A 36 -9.07 3.12 2.95
CA THR A 36 -8.90 1.69 2.63
C THR A 36 -7.47 1.40 2.18
N ALA A 37 -7.04 0.14 2.27
CA ALA A 37 -5.76 -0.28 1.70
C ALA A 37 -5.66 0.07 0.19
N GLN A 38 -6.76 0.08 -0.56
CA GLN A 38 -6.77 0.44 -1.98
C GLN A 38 -6.43 1.92 -2.20
N ASP A 39 -6.93 2.82 -1.36
CA ASP A 39 -6.60 4.25 -1.42
C ASP A 39 -5.10 4.48 -1.21
N TRP A 40 -4.49 3.71 -0.29
CA TRP A 40 -3.05 3.73 -0.04
C TRP A 40 -2.24 3.16 -1.21
N MET A 41 -2.71 2.08 -1.85
CA MET A 41 -2.00 1.49 -2.98
C MET A 41 -2.02 2.39 -4.21
N ALA A 42 -3.14 3.05 -4.47
CA ALA A 42 -3.25 4.03 -5.55
C ALA A 42 -2.29 5.22 -5.36
N PHE A 43 -2.02 5.57 -4.11
CA PHE A 43 -1.06 6.62 -3.79
C PHE A 43 0.38 6.24 -4.14
N TYR A 44 0.81 5.04 -3.74
CA TYR A 44 2.20 4.58 -3.92
C TYR A 44 2.43 3.86 -5.26
N ASP A 45 1.43 3.84 -6.16
CA ASP A 45 1.44 3.06 -7.41
C ASP A 45 1.77 1.57 -7.17
N MET A 46 1.30 1.04 -6.04
CA MET A 46 1.59 -0.31 -5.58
C MET A 46 0.53 -1.30 -6.04
N TYR A 47 0.54 -1.58 -7.33
CA TYR A 47 -0.33 -2.59 -7.93
C TYR A 47 0.44 -3.90 -8.13
N PRO A 48 0.12 -4.98 -7.39
CA PRO A 48 0.76 -6.27 -7.62
C PRO A 48 0.53 -6.74 -9.06
N SER A 49 1.63 -6.98 -9.78
CA SER A 49 1.57 -7.57 -11.12
C SER A 49 1.95 -9.05 -11.10
N GLU A 50 1.91 -9.70 -12.26
CA GLU A 50 2.35 -11.08 -12.39
C GLU A 50 3.81 -11.28 -11.93
N LYS A 51 4.66 -10.28 -12.17
CA LYS A 51 6.09 -10.32 -11.85
C LYS A 51 6.40 -9.57 -10.56
N PRO A 52 7.47 -9.96 -9.83
CA PRO A 52 7.98 -9.20 -8.71
C PRO A 52 8.30 -7.74 -9.10
N GLN A 53 8.01 -6.81 -8.21
CA GLN A 53 8.37 -5.39 -8.35
C GLN A 53 9.22 -4.91 -7.16
N ILE A 54 10.05 -3.90 -7.38
CA ILE A 54 10.91 -3.36 -6.33
C ILE A 54 10.10 -2.40 -5.46
N VAL A 55 10.08 -2.64 -4.15
CA VAL A 55 9.49 -1.75 -3.15
C VAL A 55 10.52 -0.68 -2.80
N ASP A 56 10.14 0.59 -2.87
CA ASP A 56 10.99 1.68 -2.39
C ASP A 56 10.87 1.87 -0.87
N ILE A 57 11.86 2.56 -0.28
CA ILE A 57 11.91 2.74 1.18
C ILE A 57 10.68 3.50 1.71
N PRO A 58 10.20 4.59 1.07
CA PRO A 58 8.96 5.26 1.49
C PRO A 58 7.75 4.32 1.53
N ALA A 59 7.50 3.55 0.48
CA ALA A 59 6.40 2.59 0.42
C ALA A 59 6.54 1.49 1.49
N TRP A 60 7.76 1.00 1.71
CA TRP A 60 8.04 -0.01 2.75
C TRP A 60 7.73 0.49 4.17
N ASN A 61 8.25 1.67 4.53
CA ASN A 61 8.04 2.25 5.85
C ASN A 61 6.55 2.51 6.12
N MET A 62 5.78 2.73 5.05
CA MET A 62 4.35 3.04 5.13
C MET A 62 3.44 1.81 5.16
N ALA A 63 3.89 0.72 4.53
CA ALA A 63 3.20 -0.55 4.58
C ALA A 63 3.43 -1.31 5.91
N THR A 64 4.50 -0.99 6.63
CA THR A 64 4.84 -1.60 7.93
C THR A 64 4.25 -0.80 9.09
N SER A 65 4.00 -1.46 10.23
CA SER A 65 3.47 -0.77 11.41
C SER A 65 4.48 0.26 11.94
N ASN A 66 3.98 1.44 12.32
CA ASN A 66 4.81 2.58 12.75
C ASN A 66 5.73 2.24 13.93
N ASP A 67 5.24 1.40 14.85
CA ASP A 67 6.00 0.95 16.02
C ASP A 67 6.72 -0.38 15.81
N HIS A 68 6.59 -0.98 14.61
CA HIS A 68 7.03 -2.34 14.32
C HIS A 68 6.55 -3.36 15.37
N LEU A 69 5.36 -3.12 15.94
CA LEU A 69 4.72 -4.01 16.90
C LEU A 69 3.93 -5.07 16.13
N TRP A 70 4.45 -6.30 16.14
CA TRP A 70 3.82 -7.47 15.52
C TRP A 70 2.93 -8.16 16.56
N GLU A 71 1.89 -7.45 16.98
CA GLU A 71 0.96 -7.92 18.01
C GLU A 71 -0.29 -8.56 17.39
N LEU A 72 -0.98 -9.38 18.18
CA LEU A 72 -2.27 -9.97 17.83
C LEU A 72 -3.37 -9.34 18.69
N TRP A 73 -4.40 -8.82 18.03
CA TRP A 73 -5.58 -8.24 18.67
C TRP A 73 -6.77 -9.15 18.39
N GLY A 74 -7.12 -10.00 19.37
CA GLY A 74 -8.17 -10.99 19.19
C GLY A 74 -7.87 -12.03 18.08
N GLY A 75 -6.59 -12.27 17.79
CA GLY A 75 -6.15 -13.17 16.71
C GLY A 75 -5.97 -12.47 15.35
N ILE A 76 -6.26 -11.18 15.24
CA ILE A 76 -5.99 -10.36 14.06
C ILE A 76 -4.57 -9.79 14.18
N PRO A 77 -3.68 -10.00 13.19
CA PRO A 77 -2.38 -9.35 13.16
C PRO A 77 -2.50 -7.84 13.10
N PHE A 78 -1.68 -7.16 13.90
CA PHE A 78 -1.68 -5.71 14.06
C PHE A 78 -2.98 -5.18 14.68
N HIS A 79 -3.22 -3.87 14.61
CA HIS A 79 -4.37 -3.18 15.20
C HIS A 79 -5.73 -3.80 14.82
N GLU A 80 -6.77 -3.59 15.65
CA GLU A 80 -8.09 -4.25 15.57
C GLU A 80 -8.80 -4.09 14.21
N ASP A 81 -8.54 -2.99 13.48
CA ASP A 81 -9.15 -2.71 12.17
C ASP A 81 -8.53 -3.49 10.99
N GLY A 82 -7.37 -4.12 11.17
CA GLY A 82 -6.68 -4.89 10.13
C GLY A 82 -6.08 -4.06 8.98
N ILE A 83 -6.11 -2.73 9.02
CA ILE A 83 -5.62 -1.88 7.92
C ILE A 83 -4.09 -2.02 7.75
N GLU A 84 -3.36 -2.17 8.86
CA GLU A 84 -1.91 -2.46 8.82
C GLU A 84 -1.61 -3.82 8.20
N ARG A 85 -2.41 -4.85 8.53
CA ARG A 85 -2.30 -6.18 7.93
C ARG A 85 -2.46 -6.10 6.43
N ASP A 86 -3.48 -5.39 5.96
CA ASP A 86 -3.81 -5.34 4.54
C ASP A 86 -2.76 -4.56 3.74
N ARG A 87 -2.26 -3.44 4.28
CA ARG A 87 -1.14 -2.69 3.69
C ARG A 87 0.12 -3.55 3.55
N LEU A 88 0.50 -4.23 4.63
CA LEU A 88 1.67 -5.12 4.60
C LEU A 88 1.46 -6.28 3.62
N ALA A 89 0.29 -6.90 3.61
CA ALA A 89 -0.02 -8.01 2.72
C ALA A 89 0.12 -7.61 1.25
N VAL A 90 -0.43 -6.46 0.85
CA VAL A 90 -0.30 -5.99 -0.53
C VAL A 90 1.14 -5.62 -0.87
N CYS A 91 1.88 -4.99 0.05
CA CYS A 91 3.30 -4.71 -0.15
C CYS A 91 4.12 -5.98 -0.41
N LEU A 92 3.84 -7.04 0.35
CA LEU A 92 4.50 -8.33 0.16
C LEU A 92 4.12 -8.94 -1.19
N LEU A 93 2.83 -8.93 -1.56
CA LEU A 93 2.37 -9.42 -2.87
C LEU A 93 3.01 -8.65 -4.04
N TYR A 94 3.10 -7.33 -3.93
CA TYR A 94 3.76 -6.47 -4.91
C TYR A 94 5.24 -6.84 -5.07
N SER A 95 5.96 -7.04 -3.95
CA SER A 95 7.37 -7.43 -3.97
C SER A 95 7.61 -8.86 -4.50
N MET A 96 6.59 -9.72 -4.37
CA MET A 96 6.65 -11.14 -4.68
C MET A 96 6.20 -11.46 -6.11
N GLY A 97 5.24 -10.69 -6.64
CA GLY A 97 4.52 -11.00 -7.87
C GLY A 97 3.44 -12.07 -7.67
N LEU A 98 2.31 -11.90 -8.36
CA LEU A 98 1.15 -12.79 -8.27
C LEU A 98 1.45 -14.22 -8.69
N ARG A 99 2.36 -14.42 -9.66
CA ARG A 99 2.74 -15.77 -10.10
C ARG A 99 3.38 -16.56 -8.97
N HIS A 100 4.36 -15.98 -8.29
CA HIS A 100 5.02 -16.66 -7.19
C HIS A 100 4.08 -16.86 -6.00
N PHE A 101 3.24 -15.86 -5.70
CA PHE A 101 2.19 -16.01 -4.69
C PHE A 101 1.30 -17.23 -4.94
N VAL A 102 0.77 -17.38 -6.16
CA VAL A 102 -0.08 -18.53 -6.51
C VAL A 102 0.69 -19.86 -6.42
N GLU A 103 1.97 -19.88 -6.79
CA GLU A 103 2.82 -21.07 -6.69
C GLU A 103 3.07 -21.50 -5.23
N LEU A 104 3.15 -20.56 -4.29
CA LEU A 104 3.33 -20.83 -2.86
C LEU A 104 2.08 -21.43 -2.20
N LEU A 105 0.90 -21.16 -2.75
CA LEU A 105 -0.35 -21.65 -2.16
C LEU A 105 -0.46 -23.17 -2.28
N PRO A 106 -0.85 -23.88 -1.22
CA PRO A 106 -1.30 -25.27 -1.32
C PRO A 106 -2.44 -25.43 -2.32
N GLU A 107 -2.60 -26.63 -2.88
CA GLU A 107 -3.61 -26.91 -3.91
C GLU A 107 -5.02 -26.49 -3.48
N GLN A 108 -5.43 -26.84 -2.26
CA GLN A 108 -6.76 -26.48 -1.73
C GLN A 108 -6.95 -24.96 -1.64
N SER A 109 -5.89 -24.21 -1.33
CA SER A 109 -5.92 -22.75 -1.25
C SER A 109 -6.00 -22.11 -2.63
N ARG A 110 -5.35 -22.69 -3.65
CA ARG A 110 -5.50 -22.23 -5.04
C ARG A 110 -6.92 -22.43 -5.55
N ASP A 111 -7.56 -23.55 -5.22
CA ASP A 111 -8.95 -23.80 -5.61
C ASP A 111 -9.93 -22.85 -4.90
N ALA A 112 -9.67 -22.53 -3.64
CA ALA A 112 -10.42 -21.50 -2.93
C ALA A 112 -10.24 -20.12 -3.58
N LEU A 113 -9.00 -19.75 -3.93
CA LEU A 113 -8.72 -18.48 -4.60
C LEU A 113 -9.44 -18.36 -5.95
N ARG A 114 -9.47 -19.42 -6.76
CA ARG A 114 -10.20 -19.44 -8.04
C ARG A 114 -11.69 -19.14 -7.86
N ARG A 115 -12.34 -19.80 -6.90
CA ARG A 115 -13.77 -19.56 -6.61
C ARG A 115 -14.05 -18.12 -6.19
N VAL A 116 -13.19 -17.56 -5.34
CA VAL A 116 -13.33 -16.15 -4.90
C VAL A 116 -13.20 -15.18 -6.08
N LEU A 117 -12.28 -15.45 -7.01
CA LEU A 117 -12.12 -14.63 -8.22
C LEU A 117 -13.32 -14.76 -9.15
N ASP A 118 -13.80 -15.98 -9.40
CA ASP A 118 -14.99 -16.23 -10.22
C ASP A 118 -16.22 -15.48 -9.64
N GLU A 119 -16.42 -15.55 -8.31
CA GLU A 119 -17.52 -14.85 -7.61
C GLU A 119 -17.41 -13.32 -7.64
N ALA A 120 -16.18 -12.78 -7.75
CA ALA A 120 -15.94 -11.35 -7.83
C ALA A 120 -16.16 -10.80 -9.25
N ASP A 121 -15.87 -11.60 -10.29
CA ASP A 121 -16.06 -11.22 -11.69
C ASP A 121 -17.54 -11.28 -12.13
N ASP A 122 -18.38 -12.02 -11.39
CA ASP A 122 -19.83 -12.13 -11.61
C ASP A 122 -20.65 -10.97 -10.98
N GLN A 123 -20.01 -10.03 -10.27
CA GLN A 123 -20.63 -8.88 -9.58
C GLN A 123 -20.45 -7.56 -10.35
#